data_AF-A0A960NY34-F1
#
_entry.id   AF-A0A960NY34-F1
#
_cell.length_a   1.000
_cell.length_b   1.000
_cell.length_c   1.000
_cell.angle_alpha   90.00
_cell.angle_beta   90.00
_cell.angle_gamma   90.00
#
_symmetry.space_group_name_H-M   'P 1'
#
loop_
_entity.id
_entity.type
_entity.pdbx_description
1 polymer ?
#
loop_
_entity_poly.entity_id
_entity_poly.type
_entity_poly.pdbx_seq_one_letter_code
_entity_poly.pdbx_strand_id
1 'polypeptide(L)' 'MSYHVTPGPLSGTIEIPPSKSHTHRALLFALLAKGTSKVHKYLDSPDSAAMLKTIKAFGATVEKT' A
#
# COMPACT_ATOMS: atom_id res chain seq x y z
N MET A 1 -13.03 -16.60 11.69
CA MET A 1 -13.55 -15.25 12.03
C MET A 1 -15.02 -15.25 11.69
N SER A 2 -15.91 -14.93 12.65
CA SER A 2 -17.35 -14.81 12.43
C SER A 2 -17.78 -13.36 12.61
N TYR A 3 -18.57 -12.84 11.68
CA TYR A 3 -19.12 -11.50 11.75
C TYR A 3 -20.62 -11.58 12.04
N HIS A 4 -21.09 -10.77 12.98
CA HIS A 4 -22.51 -10.56 13.22
C HIS A 4 -22.87 -9.15 12.74
N VAL A 5 -23.89 -9.04 11.88
CA VAL A 5 -24.29 -7.79 11.25
C VAL A 5 -25.76 -7.57 11.51
N THR A 6 -26.11 -6.39 12.03
CA THR A 6 -27.50 -5.97 12.27
C THR A 6 -27.81 -4.75 11.39
N PRO A 7 -28.94 -4.70 10.69
CA PRO A 7 -29.30 -3.57 9.84
C PRO A 7 -29.51 -2.26 10.61
N GLY A 8 -29.16 -1.13 10.01
CA GLY A 8 -29.40 0.21 10.53
C GLY A 8 -29.04 1.30 9.50
N PRO A 9 -29.55 2.53 9.66
CA PRO A 9 -29.18 3.64 8.79
C PRO A 9 -27.70 4.01 8.97
N LEU A 10 -27.00 4.31 7.87
CA LEU A 10 -25.62 4.78 7.87
C LEU A 10 -25.56 6.30 7.67
N SER A 11 -24.79 7.00 8.51
CA SER A 11 -24.45 8.42 8.31
C SER A 11 -23.05 8.72 8.82
N GLY A 12 -22.42 9.75 8.27
CA GLY A 12 -21.10 10.23 8.66
C GLY A 12 -20.09 10.28 7.52
N THR A 13 -18.82 10.52 7.88
CA THR A 13 -17.70 10.59 6.95
C THR A 13 -16.54 9.80 7.53
N ILE A 14 -15.84 9.06 6.69
CA ILE A 14 -14.65 8.29 7.07
C ILE A 14 -13.52 8.57 6.09
N GLU A 15 -12.28 8.50 6.58
CA GLU A 15 -11.10 8.42 5.73
C GLU A 15 -10.82 6.93 5.46
N ILE A 16 -10.76 6.56 4.19
CA ILE A 16 -10.44 5.19 3.80
C ILE A 16 -8.92 4.97 3.77
N PRO A 17 -8.45 3.73 3.93
CA PRO A 17 -7.05 3.41 3.70
C PRO A 17 -6.60 3.74 2.27
N PRO A 18 -5.28 3.94 2.05
CA PRO A 18 -4.75 4.15 0.70
C PRO A 18 -5.07 2.99 -0.26
N SER A 19 -5.14 3.30 -1.55
CA SER A 19 -5.40 2.30 -2.58
C SER A 19 -4.25 1.30 -2.70
N LYS A 20 -4.58 0.01 -2.65
CA LYS A 20 -3.62 -1.08 -2.91
C LYS A 20 -3.01 -0.96 -4.31
N SER A 21 -3.83 -0.76 -5.33
CA SER A 21 -3.36 -0.68 -6.72
C SER A 21 -2.45 0.53 -6.95
N HIS A 22 -2.73 1.67 -6.30
CA HIS A 22 -1.83 2.83 -6.36
C HIS A 22 -0.51 2.56 -5.66
N THR A 23 -0.56 1.92 -4.49
CA THR A 23 0.65 1.52 -3.75
C THR A 23 1.54 0.63 -4.59
N HIS A 24 1.00 -0.43 -5.20
CA HIS A 24 1.80 -1.35 -6.03
C HIS A 24 2.40 -0.65 -7.25
N ARG A 25 1.62 0.19 -7.95
CA ARG A 25 2.12 0.93 -9.12
C ARG A 25 3.20 1.94 -8.71
N ALA A 26 3.02 2.66 -7.60
CA ALA A 26 4.02 3.58 -7.10
C ALA A 26 5.35 2.88 -6.78
N LEU A 27 5.29 1.71 -6.14
CA LEU A 27 6.48 0.89 -5.85
C LEU A 27 7.14 0.36 -7.14
N LEU A 28 6.36 -0.08 -8.12
CA LEU A 28 6.89 -0.53 -9.41
C LEU A 28 7.55 0.61 -10.18
N PHE A 29 6.94 1.78 -10.23
CA PHE A 29 7.52 2.95 -10.89
C PHE A 29 8.78 3.43 -10.16
N ALA A 30 8.79 3.38 -8.83
CA ALA A 30 9.97 3.70 -8.02
C ALA A 30 11.16 2.77 -8.33
N LEU A 31 10.90 1.46 -8.55
CA LEU A 31 11.92 0.49 -8.95
C LEU A 31 12.52 0.79 -10.34
N LEU A 32 11.69 1.28 -11.27
CA LEU A 32 12.11 1.51 -12.66
C LEU A 32 12.68 2.91 -12.90
N ALA A 33 12.38 3.86 -12.02
CA ALA A 33 12.86 5.23 -12.12
C ALA A 33 14.37 5.33 -11.84
N LYS A 34 15.01 6.35 -12.42
CA LYS A 34 16.41 6.70 -12.10
C LYS A 34 16.44 7.54 -10.81
N GLY A 35 17.37 7.22 -9.91
CA GLY A 35 17.54 7.93 -8.64
C GLY A 35 16.61 7.45 -7.53
N THR A 36 16.28 8.33 -6.59
CA THR A 36 15.50 7.99 -5.39
C THR A 36 14.05 8.47 -5.52
N SER A 37 13.11 7.55 -5.35
CA SER A 37 11.68 7.85 -5.27
C SER A 37 11.19 7.86 -3.82
N LYS A 38 10.30 8.81 -3.47
CA LYS A 38 9.62 8.85 -2.18
C LYS A 38 8.14 8.53 -2.37
N VAL A 39 7.66 7.48 -1.71
CA VAL A 39 6.26 7.06 -1.77
C VAL A 39 5.58 7.39 -0.44
N HIS A 40 4.67 8.37 -0.47
CA HIS A 40 3.92 8.81 0.70
C HIS A 40 2.58 8.08 0.82
N LYS A 41 2.13 7.87 2.06
CA LYS A 41 0.82 7.26 2.37
C LYS A 41 0.55 5.98 1.57
N TYR A 42 1.54 5.09 1.47
CA TYR A 42 1.33 3.78 0.87
C TYR A 42 0.45 2.92 1.80
N LEU A 43 -0.26 1.95 1.23
CA LEU A 43 -1.09 1.03 2.01
C LEU A 43 -0.21 0.02 2.76
N ASP A 44 -0.05 0.16 4.07
CA ASP A 44 0.68 -0.84 4.85
C ASP A 44 -0.17 -2.10 5.02
N SER A 45 0.17 -3.15 4.25
CA SER A 45 -0.62 -4.37 4.14
C SER A 45 0.27 -5.56 3.79
N PRO A 46 -0.19 -6.81 4.01
CA PRO A 46 0.54 -8.01 3.58
C PRO A 46 0.90 -7.99 2.08
N ASP A 47 -0.01 -7.51 1.24
CA ASP A 47 0.21 -7.37 -0.21
C ASP A 47 1.35 -6.38 -0.51
N SER A 48 1.37 -5.24 0.18
CA SER A 48 2.43 -4.25 0.01
C SER A 48 3.76 -4.72 0.59
N ALA A 49 3.76 -5.47 1.70
CA ALA A 49 4.95 -6.12 2.23
C ALA A 49 5.54 -7.14 1.24
N ALA A 50 4.69 -7.92 0.57
CA ALA A 50 5.11 -8.83 -0.48
C ALA A 50 5.72 -8.07 -1.68
N MET A 51 5.08 -6.98 -2.11
CA MET A 51 5.61 -6.12 -3.17
C MET A 51 6.97 -5.50 -2.79
N LEU A 52 7.12 -5.01 -1.55
CA LEU A 52 8.38 -4.48 -1.03
C LEU A 52 9.50 -5.54 -1.01
N LYS A 53 9.18 -6.79 -0.69
CA LYS A 53 10.13 -7.91 -0.79
C LYS A 53 10.54 -8.15 -2.24
N THR A 54 9.59 -8.12 -3.17
CA THR A 54 9.85 -8.31 -4.59
C THR A 54 10.79 -7.23 -5.14
N ILE A 55 10.50 -5.94 -4.90
CA ILE A 55 11.37 -4.86 -5.40
C ILE A 55 12.79 -4.94 -4.82
N LYS A 56 12.95 -5.34 -3.54
CA LYS A 56 14.26 -5.60 -2.94
C LYS A 56 14.99 -6.75 -3.63
N ALA A 57 14.28 -7.83 -3.97
CA ALA A 57 14.85 -8.96 -4.71
C ALA A 57 15.30 -8.56 -6.13
N PHE A 58 14.66 -7.56 -6.75
CA PHE A 58 15.09 -6.96 -8.02
C PHE A 58 16.23 -5.92 -7.87
N GLY A 59 16.79 -5.75 -6.67
CA GLY A 59 17.97 -4.92 -6.42
C GLY A 59 17.69 -3.50 -5.92
N ALA A 60 16.43 -3.12 -5.67
CA ALA A 60 16.14 -1.84 -5.05
C ALA A 60 16.54 -1.81 -3.57
N THR A 61 17.19 -0.71 -3.16
CA THR A 61 17.33 -0.39 -1.73
C THR A 61 16.06 0.34 -1.28
N VAL A 62 15.47 -0.11 -0.18
CA VAL A 62 14.25 0.49 0.38
C VAL A 62 14.49 0.84 1.84
N GLU A 63 14.28 2.11 2.16
CA GLU A 63 14.27 2.65 3.51
C GLU A 63 12.82 2.98 3.89
N LYS A 64 12.41 2.62 5.10
CA LYS A 64 11.11 3.02 5.65
C LYS A 64 11.37 4.12 6.68
N THR A 65 10.99 5.34 6.33
CA THR A 65 11.02 6.53 7.19
C THR A 65 9.66 6.83 7.77
#